data_AF-A0AAN8G3A4-F1
#
_entry.id   AF-A0AAN8G3A4-F1
#
_cell.length_a   1.000
_cell.length_b   1.000
_cell.length_c   1.000
_cell.angle_alpha   90.00
_cell.angle_beta   90.00
_cell.angle_gamma   90.00
#
_symmetry.space_group_name_H-M   'P 1'
#
loop_
_entity.id
_entity.type
_entity.pdbx_description
1 polymer ?
#
loop_
_entity_poly.entity_id
_entity_poly.type
_entity_poly.pdbx_seq_one_letter_code
_entity_poly.pdbx_strand_id
1 'polypeptide(L)'
;MVVTKMEYEGNNFGFSSVNDLSVRPLEAAKETEAIEADLRRIDGETPQQKAIRERNRWTLMSDEDRLVKPALSPSTCRSIRILLYDMGLVDRMSFGKDIVCLDSGQSSEFYRTLHEMVDSCPARSLHTTYLFYVKEGQRSAVDILENAGNVQNTRADFCGFLAGLGEGVEIGVHDSWTGHWSTAFSSERKPLEEPDAVDHYIVDGVTHAIWWADAGSELVFILPTERSLRAFKQDLASPAASSRRGSSKTPSAMSMTSEDMKGDTPLSSDVFHEGARKKTSA
;
A
#
# COMPACT_ATOMS: atom_id res chain seq x y z
N MET A 1 -15.77 -2.30 25.50
CA MET A 1 -15.39 -2.82 26.83
C MET A 1 -13.90 -3.13 26.72
N VAL A 2 -12.97 -2.27 27.16
CA VAL A 2 -12.78 -1.60 28.45
C VAL A 2 -12.65 -0.08 28.25
N VAL A 3 -13.34 0.70 29.07
CA VAL A 3 -13.23 2.16 29.14
C VAL A 3 -12.36 2.48 30.36
N THR A 4 -11.18 3.06 30.17
CA THR A 4 -10.37 3.57 31.28
C THR A 4 -10.56 5.07 31.38
N LYS A 5 -11.18 5.46 32.49
CA LYS A 5 -11.50 6.82 32.94
C LYS A 5 -10.20 7.58 33.22
N MET A 6 -9.96 8.70 32.53
CA MET A 6 -8.93 9.67 32.89
C MET A 6 -9.59 10.74 33.76
N GLU A 7 -9.41 10.65 35.08
CA GLU A 7 -9.68 11.76 35.99
C GLU A 7 -8.45 12.67 36.02
N TYR A 8 -8.68 13.93 35.64
CA TYR A 8 -7.73 15.01 35.73
C TYR A 8 -8.00 15.74 37.05
N GLU A 9 -7.11 15.61 38.04
CA GLU A 9 -6.97 16.62 39.09
C GLU A 9 -5.62 17.29 38.92
N GLY A 10 -5.67 18.57 38.56
CA GLY A 10 -4.49 19.42 38.50
C GLY A 10 -3.96 19.68 39.90
N ASN A 11 -2.65 19.68 40.03
CA ASN A 11 -2.01 20.63 40.92
C ASN A 11 -0.67 21.10 40.35
N ASN A 12 -0.63 22.41 40.17
CA ASN A 12 0.49 23.28 39.84
C ASN A 12 1.61 23.10 40.88
N PHE A 13 2.89 22.93 40.50
CA PHE A 13 4.06 23.47 41.21
C PHE A 13 5.40 23.14 40.51
N GLY A 14 6.11 24.19 40.11
CA GLY A 14 7.55 24.38 40.36
C GLY A 14 8.56 23.43 39.71
N PHE A 15 9.25 23.91 38.67
CA PHE A 15 10.57 23.39 38.30
C PHE A 15 11.57 23.66 39.42
N SER A 16 12.10 22.60 40.05
CA SER A 16 13.37 22.63 40.75
C SER A 16 14.16 21.36 40.43
N SER A 17 15.25 21.56 39.67
CA SER A 17 16.30 20.59 39.43
C SER A 17 16.94 20.17 40.76
N VAL A 18 16.74 18.92 41.18
CA VAL A 18 17.50 18.29 42.26
C VAL A 18 18.02 16.96 41.74
N ASN A 19 19.35 16.85 41.66
CA ASN A 19 20.05 15.61 41.36
C ASN A 19 19.65 14.53 42.38
N ASP A 20 18.89 13.54 41.94
CA ASP A 20 18.50 12.40 42.77
C ASP A 20 19.65 11.38 42.82
N LEU A 21 20.56 11.57 43.78
CA LEU A 21 21.65 10.64 44.12
C LEU A 21 21.17 9.47 45.02
N SER A 22 19.89 9.09 44.98
CA SER A 22 19.35 8.06 45.90
C SER A 22 19.29 6.63 45.33
N VAL A 23 19.73 6.39 44.09
CA VAL A 23 19.80 5.02 43.56
C VAL A 23 20.94 4.26 44.25
N ARG A 24 20.59 3.41 45.22
CA ARG A 24 21.54 2.48 45.84
C ARG A 24 22.13 1.57 44.76
N PRO A 25 23.45 1.32 44.75
CA PRO A 25 24.04 0.32 43.85
C PRO A 25 23.33 -1.02 44.03
N LEU A 26 22.91 -1.62 42.92
CA LEU A 26 22.26 -2.93 42.90
C LEU A 26 23.22 -3.97 43.50
N GLU A 27 22.92 -4.44 44.71
CA GLU A 27 23.63 -5.58 45.28
C GLU A 27 23.20 -6.85 44.55
N ALA A 28 24.18 -7.69 44.21
CA ALA A 28 23.91 -8.97 43.55
C ALA A 28 23.05 -9.83 44.48
N ALA A 29 21.77 -9.95 44.15
CA ALA A 29 20.89 -10.92 44.79
C ALA A 29 21.36 -12.33 44.42
N LYS A 30 21.13 -13.29 45.32
CA LYS A 30 21.45 -14.72 45.09
C LYS A 30 20.84 -15.26 43.79
N GLU A 31 19.74 -14.67 43.35
CA GLU A 31 19.09 -14.97 42.07
C GLU A 31 19.90 -14.47 40.86
N THR A 32 20.47 -13.25 40.93
CA THR A 32 21.36 -12.71 39.88
C THR A 32 22.62 -13.55 39.71
N GLU A 33 23.22 -14.02 40.80
CA GLU A 33 24.40 -14.91 40.75
C GLU A 33 24.03 -16.29 40.19
N ALA A 34 22.85 -16.80 40.52
CA ALA A 34 22.33 -18.05 39.96
C ALA A 34 22.05 -17.93 38.45
N ILE A 35 21.48 -16.81 38.01
CA ILE A 35 21.26 -16.52 36.59
C ILE A 35 22.59 -16.37 35.86
N GLU A 36 23.57 -15.69 36.44
CA GLU A 36 24.89 -15.52 35.83
C GLU A 36 25.64 -16.87 35.73
N ALA A 37 25.51 -17.73 36.74
CA ALA A 37 26.05 -19.09 36.70
C ALA A 37 25.36 -19.97 35.64
N ASP A 38 24.04 -19.83 35.47
CA ASP A 38 23.28 -20.57 34.47
C ASP A 38 23.59 -20.07 33.05
N LEU A 39 23.73 -18.76 32.85
CA LEU A 39 24.20 -18.18 31.59
C LEU A 39 25.61 -18.65 31.23
N ARG A 40 26.55 -18.69 32.20
CA ARG A 40 27.89 -19.28 31.96
C ARG A 40 27.85 -20.78 31.67
N ARG A 41 26.86 -21.50 32.18
CA ARG A 41 26.64 -22.92 31.86
C ARG A 41 26.05 -23.09 30.47
N ILE A 42 25.18 -22.19 30.03
CA ILE A 42 24.57 -22.16 28.68
C ILE A 42 25.62 -21.77 27.63
N ASP A 43 26.49 -20.80 27.93
CA ASP A 43 27.63 -20.41 27.09
C ASP A 43 28.80 -21.42 27.15
N GLY A 44 28.73 -22.37 28.08
CA GLY A 44 29.68 -23.46 28.22
C GLY A 44 29.54 -24.45 27.07
N GLU A 45 30.39 -24.31 26.04
CA GLU A 45 30.43 -25.24 24.92
C GLU A 45 30.70 -26.67 25.42
N THR A 46 29.76 -27.59 25.16
CA THR A 46 29.95 -29.00 25.52
C THR A 46 31.13 -29.60 24.74
N PRO A 47 31.82 -30.63 25.26
CA PRO A 47 32.92 -31.29 24.55
C PRO A 47 32.54 -31.78 23.15
N GLN A 48 31.27 -32.18 22.96
CA GLN A 48 30.72 -32.59 21.67
C GLN A 48 30.53 -31.41 20.73
N GLN A 49 29.98 -30.28 21.19
CA GLN A 49 29.87 -29.06 20.40
C GLN A 49 31.25 -28.51 20.02
N LYS A 50 32.20 -28.55 20.96
CA LYS A 50 33.60 -28.18 20.72
C LYS A 50 34.25 -29.07 19.67
N ALA A 51 34.08 -30.39 19.76
CA ALA A 51 34.59 -31.32 18.75
C ALA A 51 33.93 -31.11 17.37
N ILE A 52 32.64 -30.76 17.32
CA ILE A 52 31.94 -30.43 16.06
C ILE A 52 32.49 -29.13 15.47
N ARG A 53 32.73 -28.10 16.29
CA ARG A 53 33.31 -26.82 15.88
C ARG A 53 34.76 -26.99 15.40
N GLU A 54 35.56 -27.78 16.11
CA GLU A 54 36.95 -28.10 15.73
C GLU A 54 37.01 -28.97 14.47
N ARG A 55 35.97 -29.76 14.18
CA ARG A 55 35.85 -30.51 12.93
C ARG A 55 35.23 -29.69 11.79
N ASN A 56 34.71 -28.50 12.07
CA ASN A 56 34.13 -27.64 11.06
C ASN A 56 35.28 -27.03 10.22
N ARG A 57 35.47 -27.54 9.01
CA ARG A 57 36.51 -27.03 8.10
C ARG A 57 36.34 -25.55 7.79
N TRP A 58 35.13 -25.02 7.85
CA TRP A 58 34.87 -23.61 7.59
C TRP A 58 35.55 -22.71 8.64
N THR A 59 35.50 -23.07 9.92
CA THR A 59 36.13 -22.28 11.01
C THR A 59 37.65 -22.42 11.02
N LEU A 60 38.20 -23.50 10.43
CA LEU A 60 39.63 -23.74 10.27
C LEU A 60 40.24 -23.14 8.98
N MET A 61 39.41 -22.77 8.01
CA MET A 61 39.88 -22.08 6.79
C MET A 61 40.29 -20.65 7.10
N SER A 62 41.35 -20.17 6.45
CA SER A 62 41.70 -18.75 6.47
C SER A 62 40.61 -17.91 5.78
N ASP A 63 40.51 -16.63 6.09
CA ASP A 63 39.54 -15.75 5.42
C ASP A 63 39.77 -15.68 3.91
N GLU A 64 41.00 -15.88 3.46
CA GLU A 64 41.39 -15.96 2.05
C GLU A 64 40.89 -17.27 1.39
N ASP A 65 40.95 -18.40 2.11
CA ASP A 65 40.45 -19.70 1.64
C ASP A 65 38.92 -19.79 1.63
N ARG A 66 38.25 -18.99 2.47
CA ARG A 66 36.78 -18.87 2.50
C ARG A 66 36.24 -18.09 1.29
N LEU A 67 37.07 -17.30 0.63
CA LEU A 67 36.72 -16.56 -0.59
C LEU A 67 36.76 -17.48 -1.82
N VAL A 68 35.91 -18.50 -1.83
CA VAL A 68 35.63 -19.26 -3.06
C VAL A 68 34.79 -18.36 -3.95
N LYS A 69 35.44 -17.58 -4.82
CA LYS A 69 34.73 -16.97 -5.95
C LYS A 69 34.15 -18.12 -6.77
N PRO A 70 32.81 -18.21 -6.94
CA PRO A 70 32.23 -19.24 -7.77
C PRO A 70 32.93 -19.22 -9.13
N ALA A 71 33.28 -20.40 -9.65
CA ALA A 71 33.81 -20.49 -11.00
C ALA A 71 32.86 -19.75 -11.95
N LEU A 72 33.41 -18.86 -12.78
CA LEU A 72 32.62 -18.16 -13.78
C LEU A 72 31.88 -19.20 -14.62
N SER A 73 30.59 -18.99 -14.85
CA SER A 73 29.82 -19.93 -15.66
C SER A 73 30.45 -20.04 -17.05
N PRO A 74 30.62 -21.25 -17.62
CA PRO A 74 31.07 -21.41 -18.99
C PRO A 74 30.22 -20.53 -19.92
N SER A 75 30.82 -19.91 -20.94
CA SER A 75 30.10 -19.06 -21.90
C SER A 75 29.01 -19.83 -22.69
N THR A 76 29.09 -21.16 -22.68
CA THR A 76 28.11 -22.09 -23.25
C THR A 76 26.96 -22.42 -22.30
N CYS A 77 27.11 -22.16 -21.00
CA CYS A 77 26.08 -22.41 -19.99
C CYS A 77 25.04 -21.31 -20.05
N ARG A 78 23.93 -21.58 -20.75
CA ARG A 78 22.71 -20.77 -20.64
C ARG A 78 21.99 -21.17 -19.36
N SER A 79 22.53 -20.80 -18.20
CA SER A 79 21.98 -21.10 -16.87
C SER A 79 20.50 -20.75 -16.77
N ILE A 80 20.10 -19.60 -17.33
CA ILE A 80 18.69 -19.19 -17.39
C ILE A 80 17.81 -20.18 -18.17
N ARG A 81 18.33 -20.82 -19.22
CA ARG A 81 17.59 -21.85 -19.98
C ARG A 81 17.41 -23.10 -19.14
N ILE A 82 18.46 -23.53 -18.43
CA ILE A 82 18.39 -24.72 -17.58
C ILE A 82 17.35 -24.49 -16.48
N LEU A 83 17.37 -23.31 -15.85
CA LEU A 83 16.38 -22.91 -14.87
C LEU A 83 14.95 -22.93 -15.44
N LEU A 84 14.72 -22.31 -16.60
CA LEU A 84 13.39 -22.28 -17.21
C LEU A 84 12.90 -23.66 -17.65
N TYR A 85 13.80 -24.56 -18.04
CA TYR A 85 13.48 -25.96 -18.35
C TYR A 85 13.11 -26.74 -17.07
N ASP A 86 13.86 -26.56 -15.99
CA ASP A 86 13.61 -27.19 -14.69
C ASP A 86 12.29 -26.73 -14.07
N MET A 87 11.94 -25.44 -14.25
CA MET A 87 10.65 -24.87 -13.88
C MET A 87 9.48 -25.32 -14.79
N GLY A 88 9.75 -26.11 -15.84
CA GLY A 88 8.74 -26.56 -16.80
C GLY A 88 8.19 -25.46 -17.71
N LEU A 89 8.83 -24.28 -17.75
CA LEU A 89 8.41 -23.15 -18.57
C LEU A 89 8.88 -23.26 -20.02
N VAL A 90 9.94 -24.02 -20.27
CA VAL A 90 10.49 -24.29 -21.62
C VAL A 90 10.59 -25.79 -21.84
N ASP A 91 10.09 -26.25 -22.98
CA ASP A 91 10.36 -27.57 -23.53
C ASP A 91 11.22 -27.44 -24.79
N ARG A 92 11.97 -28.49 -25.14
CA ARG A 92 12.72 -28.60 -26.39
C ARG A 92 11.88 -28.30 -27.62
N MET A 93 10.57 -28.61 -27.62
CA MET A 93 9.69 -28.41 -28.78
C MET A 93 9.08 -27.01 -28.88
N SER A 94 8.88 -26.34 -27.73
CA SER A 94 8.27 -25.00 -27.63
C SER A 94 9.26 -23.85 -27.64
N PHE A 95 10.57 -24.13 -27.55
CA PHE A 95 11.62 -23.12 -27.55
C PHE A 95 11.58 -22.23 -28.80
N GLY A 96 11.38 -20.93 -28.59
CA GLY A 96 11.28 -19.92 -29.66
C GLY A 96 9.90 -19.81 -30.32
N LYS A 97 8.92 -20.61 -29.89
CA LYS A 97 7.50 -20.49 -30.30
C LYS A 97 6.64 -19.90 -29.19
N ASP A 98 6.84 -20.35 -27.94
CA ASP A 98 5.97 -19.99 -26.82
C ASP A 98 6.58 -18.93 -25.90
N ILE A 99 7.92 -18.81 -25.88
CA ILE A 99 8.63 -17.78 -25.13
C ILE A 99 9.22 -16.77 -26.10
N VAL A 100 8.78 -15.53 -25.96
CA VAL A 100 9.32 -14.38 -26.69
C VAL A 100 10.34 -13.69 -25.80
N CYS A 101 11.61 -13.71 -26.19
CA CYS A 101 12.61 -12.88 -25.55
C CYS A 101 12.34 -11.42 -25.92
N LEU A 102 12.17 -10.57 -24.91
CA LEU A 102 12.04 -9.14 -25.11
C LEU A 102 13.42 -8.54 -25.42
N ASP A 103 13.51 -7.75 -26.49
CA ASP A 103 14.72 -7.01 -26.83
C ASP A 103 14.85 -5.80 -25.89
N SER A 104 15.83 -5.83 -24.99
CA SER A 104 16.11 -4.74 -24.05
C SER A 104 16.65 -3.47 -24.73
N GLY A 105 17.11 -3.55 -25.98
CA GLY A 105 17.68 -2.43 -26.73
C GLY A 105 16.65 -1.46 -27.34
N GLN A 106 15.38 -1.87 -27.48
CA GLN A 106 14.31 -1.11 -28.13
C GLN A 106 12.96 -1.21 -27.39
N SER A 107 12.99 -1.34 -26.05
CA SER A 107 11.81 -1.66 -25.23
C SER A 107 11.46 -0.58 -24.20
N SER A 108 11.99 0.64 -24.31
CA SER A 108 11.62 1.72 -23.39
C SER A 108 10.11 2.01 -23.38
N GLU A 109 9.48 2.00 -24.55
CA GLU A 109 8.03 2.16 -24.70
C GLU A 109 7.28 0.95 -24.12
N PHE A 110 7.76 -0.26 -24.38
CA PHE A 110 7.19 -1.49 -23.80
C PHE A 110 7.24 -1.48 -22.27
N TYR A 111 8.39 -1.16 -21.66
CA TYR A 111 8.53 -1.13 -20.21
C TYR A 111 7.70 -0.02 -19.57
N ARG A 112 7.60 1.15 -20.23
CA ARG A 112 6.70 2.20 -19.79
C ARG A 112 5.24 1.73 -19.82
N THR A 113 4.82 1.11 -20.90
CA THR A 113 3.46 0.59 -21.08
C THR A 113 3.15 -0.56 -20.10
N LEU A 114 4.11 -1.45 -19.85
CA LEU A 114 4.03 -2.49 -18.81
C LEU A 114 3.87 -1.86 -17.43
N HIS A 115 4.67 -0.84 -17.13
CA HIS A 115 4.59 -0.14 -15.87
C HIS A 115 3.23 0.55 -15.69
N GLU A 116 2.76 1.29 -16.69
CA GLU A 116 1.52 2.06 -16.65
C GLU A 116 0.27 1.18 -16.61
N MET A 117 0.26 0.04 -17.33
CA MET A 117 -0.94 -0.80 -17.46
C MET A 117 -0.98 -1.99 -16.50
N VAL A 118 0.17 -2.55 -16.12
CA VAL A 118 0.25 -3.79 -15.34
C VAL A 118 0.80 -3.53 -13.95
N ASP A 119 1.99 -2.96 -13.83
CA ASP A 119 2.61 -2.78 -12.52
C ASP A 119 1.86 -1.75 -11.65
N SER A 120 1.26 -0.75 -12.29
CA SER A 120 0.43 0.27 -11.63
C SER A 120 -1.02 -0.17 -11.43
N CYS A 121 -1.39 -1.39 -11.85
CA CYS A 121 -2.75 -1.89 -11.74
C CYS A 121 -3.01 -2.41 -10.33
N PRO A 122 -4.08 -1.98 -9.64
CA PRO A 122 -4.39 -2.49 -8.33
C PRO A 122 -4.79 -3.97 -8.37
N ALA A 123 -4.23 -4.74 -7.46
CA ALA A 123 -4.61 -6.14 -7.26
C ALA A 123 -6.00 -6.31 -6.60
N ARG A 124 -6.55 -5.23 -6.02
CA ARG A 124 -7.81 -5.21 -5.26
C ARG A 124 -8.78 -4.17 -5.83
N SER A 125 -10.06 -4.33 -5.53
CA SER A 125 -11.07 -3.33 -5.83
C SER A 125 -10.93 -2.15 -4.85
N LEU A 126 -10.66 -0.96 -5.39
CA LEU A 126 -10.37 0.23 -4.59
C LEU A 126 -11.62 1.10 -4.43
N HIS A 127 -11.92 1.53 -3.20
CA HIS A 127 -13.05 2.41 -2.92
C HIS A 127 -12.65 3.56 -1.99
N THR A 128 -13.17 4.74 -2.29
CA THR A 128 -13.12 5.89 -1.39
C THR A 128 -14.54 6.26 -0.97
N THR A 129 -14.80 6.24 0.33
CA THR A 129 -16.11 6.49 0.92
C THR A 129 -16.08 7.78 1.71
N TYR A 130 -16.95 8.72 1.35
CA TYR A 130 -17.10 9.99 2.08
C TYR A 130 -18.19 9.86 3.13
N LEU A 131 -17.85 10.16 4.38
CA LEU A 131 -18.73 10.11 5.53
C LEU A 131 -19.08 11.52 5.99
N PHE A 132 -20.37 11.77 6.20
CA PHE A 132 -20.87 13.05 6.66
C PHE A 132 -21.65 12.87 7.95
N TYR A 133 -21.30 13.67 8.96
CA TYR A 133 -22.07 13.75 10.20
C TYR A 133 -22.99 14.96 10.15
N VAL A 134 -24.30 14.73 10.26
CA VAL A 134 -25.32 15.79 10.22
C VAL A 134 -26.02 15.86 11.56
N LYS A 135 -25.93 17.02 12.23
CA LYS A 135 -26.66 17.27 13.49
C LYS A 135 -28.12 17.58 13.22
N GLU A 136 -28.95 17.40 14.24
CA GLU A 136 -30.37 17.75 14.17
C GLU A 136 -30.55 19.23 13.77
N GLY A 137 -31.41 19.46 12.78
CA GLY A 137 -31.70 20.80 12.27
C GLY A 137 -30.67 21.40 11.31
N GLN A 138 -29.48 20.81 11.13
CA GLN A 138 -28.50 21.30 10.16
C GLN A 138 -28.97 21.10 8.71
N ARG A 139 -28.80 22.14 7.90
CA ARG A 139 -29.16 22.15 6.46
C ARG A 139 -28.10 22.77 5.56
N SER A 140 -27.13 23.47 6.15
CA SER A 140 -26.02 24.09 5.43
C SER A 140 -24.90 23.09 5.24
N ALA A 141 -24.38 22.99 4.01
CA ALA A 141 -23.24 22.11 3.72
C ALA A 141 -21.99 22.53 4.51
N VAL A 142 -21.78 23.84 4.72
CA VAL A 142 -20.64 24.36 5.48
C VAL A 142 -20.70 23.86 6.93
N ASP A 143 -21.85 23.97 7.57
CA ASP A 143 -22.06 23.54 8.95
C ASP A 143 -21.91 22.01 9.13
N ILE A 144 -22.23 21.24 8.07
CA ILE A 144 -22.03 19.79 8.05
C ILE A 144 -20.54 19.44 7.95
N LEU A 145 -19.79 20.13 7.08
CA LEU A 145 -18.35 19.93 6.92
C LEU A 145 -17.56 20.34 8.17
N GLU A 146 -18.04 21.35 8.90
CA GLU A 146 -17.42 21.79 10.16
C GLU A 146 -17.44 20.69 11.24
N ASN A 147 -18.45 19.81 11.22
CA ASN A 147 -18.53 18.69 12.17
C ASN A 147 -17.34 17.72 12.05
N ALA A 148 -16.75 17.58 10.85
CA ALA A 148 -15.61 16.71 10.62
C ALA A 148 -14.29 17.28 11.18
N GLY A 149 -14.22 18.60 11.38
CA GLY A 149 -13.02 19.27 11.92
C GLY A 149 -12.75 18.95 13.38
N ASN A 150 -13.78 18.55 14.13
CA ASN A 150 -13.65 18.09 15.50
C ASN A 150 -14.62 16.93 15.77
N VAL A 151 -14.16 15.72 15.48
CA VAL A 151 -14.95 14.48 15.68
C VAL A 151 -15.34 14.29 17.16
N GLN A 152 -14.56 14.80 18.11
CA GLN A 152 -14.89 14.71 19.55
C GLN A 152 -16.14 15.53 19.92
N ASN A 153 -16.52 16.52 19.11
CA ASN A 153 -17.75 17.30 19.28
C ASN A 153 -18.98 16.64 18.63
N THR A 154 -18.85 15.40 18.14
CA THR A 154 -19.96 14.59 17.62
C THR A 154 -20.47 13.62 18.68
N ARG A 155 -21.55 12.88 18.37
CA ARG A 155 -22.09 11.88 19.31
C ARG A 155 -21.11 10.72 19.50
N ALA A 156 -21.01 10.22 20.73
CA ALA A 156 -20.19 9.05 21.07
C ALA A 156 -20.50 7.82 20.19
N ASP A 157 -21.77 7.62 19.83
CA ASP A 157 -22.20 6.54 18.92
C ASP A 157 -21.51 6.64 17.55
N PHE A 158 -21.31 7.86 17.04
CA PHE A 158 -20.63 8.10 15.77
C PHE A 158 -19.13 7.85 15.89
N CYS A 159 -18.50 8.31 16.98
CA CYS A 159 -17.09 7.99 17.25
C CYS A 159 -16.86 6.47 17.36
N GLY A 160 -17.76 5.75 18.02
CA GLY A 160 -17.72 4.29 18.12
C GLY A 160 -17.89 3.60 16.77
N PHE A 161 -18.79 4.13 15.91
CA PHE A 161 -18.93 3.67 14.53
C PHE A 161 -17.63 3.86 13.75
N LEU A 162 -17.01 5.04 13.79
CA LEU A 162 -15.75 5.32 13.09
C LEU A 162 -14.61 4.40 13.56
N ALA A 163 -14.49 4.18 14.88
CA ALA A 163 -13.51 3.28 15.45
C ALA A 163 -13.69 1.82 15.01
N GLY A 164 -14.89 1.44 14.56
CA GLY A 164 -15.18 0.11 14.02
C GLY A 164 -14.92 -0.06 12.52
N LEU A 165 -14.60 1.01 11.79
CA LEU A 165 -14.42 0.96 10.34
C LEU A 165 -13.05 0.43 9.90
N GLY A 166 -12.00 0.68 10.68
CA GLY A 166 -10.64 0.32 10.30
C GLY A 166 -9.57 1.07 11.08
N GLU A 167 -8.38 1.15 10.50
CA GLU A 167 -7.20 1.76 11.11
C GLU A 167 -7.06 3.22 10.67
N GLY A 168 -6.74 4.10 11.60
CA GLY A 168 -6.40 5.48 11.27
C GLY A 168 -5.01 5.51 10.63
N VAL A 169 -4.92 6.09 9.44
CA VAL A 169 -3.67 6.18 8.69
C VAL A 169 -3.36 7.61 8.29
N GLU A 170 -2.08 7.94 8.25
CA GLU A 170 -1.61 9.23 7.77
C GLU A 170 -1.34 9.21 6.26
N ILE A 171 -1.71 10.32 5.61
CA ILE A 171 -1.56 10.48 4.17
C ILE A 171 -0.08 10.59 3.79
N GLY A 172 0.35 9.70 2.89
CA GLY A 172 1.72 9.68 2.35
C GLY A 172 2.68 8.79 3.12
N VAL A 173 2.31 8.36 4.33
CA VAL A 173 3.07 7.38 5.13
C VAL A 173 2.60 5.95 4.80
N HIS A 174 1.28 5.70 4.80
CA HIS A 174 0.70 4.35 4.68
C HIS A 174 1.02 3.63 3.36
N ASP A 175 1.58 2.42 3.41
CA ASP A 175 2.09 1.61 2.28
C ASP A 175 1.21 1.53 1.03
N SER A 176 -0.12 1.58 1.14
CA SER A 176 -1.02 1.50 -0.03
C SER A 176 -1.73 2.81 -0.36
N TRP A 177 -1.89 3.73 0.59
CA TRP A 177 -2.75 4.91 0.43
C TRP A 177 -1.95 6.21 0.54
N THR A 178 -2.02 7.03 -0.51
CA THR A 178 -1.23 8.27 -0.63
C THR A 178 -2.11 9.53 -0.68
N GLY A 179 -3.38 9.42 -0.27
CA GLY A 179 -4.38 10.49 -0.42
C GLY A 179 -5.19 10.40 -1.70
N HIS A 180 -4.69 9.69 -2.72
CA HIS A 180 -5.48 9.34 -3.90
C HIS A 180 -5.02 8.02 -4.55
N TRP A 181 -5.95 7.29 -5.17
CA TRP A 181 -5.63 6.00 -5.79
C TRP A 181 -4.72 6.11 -7.01
N SER A 182 -4.74 7.25 -7.72
CA SER A 182 -3.87 7.44 -8.90
C SER A 182 -2.39 7.61 -8.56
N THR A 183 -2.06 7.84 -7.28
CA THR A 183 -0.70 7.98 -6.75
C THR A 183 -0.28 6.80 -5.87
N ALA A 184 -1.20 5.88 -5.55
CA ALA A 184 -0.96 4.72 -4.70
C ALA A 184 0.04 3.71 -5.30
N PHE A 185 -0.04 3.48 -6.62
CA PHE A 185 0.70 2.42 -7.32
C PHE A 185 1.85 2.95 -8.19
N SER A 186 2.38 4.13 -7.86
CA SER A 186 3.51 4.72 -8.60
C SER A 186 4.83 4.03 -8.24
N SER A 187 5.65 3.66 -9.23
CA SER A 187 7.00 3.12 -9.00
C SER A 187 7.98 4.13 -8.39
N GLU A 188 7.73 5.42 -8.59
CA GLU A 188 8.55 6.52 -8.05
C GLU A 188 8.20 6.89 -6.61
N ARG A 189 7.28 6.12 -6.00
CA ARG A 189 6.76 6.44 -4.68
C ARG A 189 7.84 6.33 -3.61
N LYS A 190 7.88 7.34 -2.74
CA LYS A 190 8.66 7.35 -1.51
C LYS A 190 7.71 7.69 -0.36
N PRO A 191 7.41 6.74 0.54
CA PRO A 191 6.67 7.05 1.75
C PRO A 191 7.34 8.21 2.50
N LEU A 192 6.52 9.09 3.05
CA LEU A 192 6.99 10.14 3.93
C LEU A 192 7.45 9.52 5.25
N GLU A 193 8.39 10.18 5.93
CA GLU A 193 8.75 9.80 7.30
C GLU A 193 7.53 10.01 8.21
N GLU A 194 7.37 9.12 9.20
CA GLU A 194 6.34 9.26 10.22
C GLU A 194 6.57 10.57 11.01
N PRO A 195 5.62 11.51 10.99
CA PRO A 195 5.73 12.72 11.78
C PRO A 195 5.43 12.46 13.26
N ASP A 196 5.78 13.43 14.11
CA ASP A 196 5.53 13.36 15.53
C ASP A 196 4.03 13.19 15.84
N ALA A 197 3.73 12.41 16.88
CA ALA A 197 2.37 12.18 17.33
C ALA A 197 1.64 13.51 17.63
N VAL A 198 0.45 13.67 17.08
CA VAL A 198 -0.38 14.86 17.25
C VAL A 198 -1.52 14.57 18.22
N ASP A 199 -1.85 15.52 19.09
CA ASP A 199 -2.95 15.37 20.06
C ASP A 199 -4.34 15.26 19.41
N HIS A 200 -4.49 15.66 18.15
CA HIS A 200 -5.77 15.71 17.46
C HIS A 200 -5.65 15.25 16.00
N TYR A 201 -6.30 14.13 15.69
CA TYR A 201 -6.37 13.57 14.34
C TYR A 201 -7.61 14.07 13.60
N ILE A 202 -7.43 14.55 12.37
CA ILE A 202 -8.51 14.99 11.47
C ILE A 202 -8.54 14.06 10.26
N VAL A 203 -9.62 13.28 10.14
CA VAL A 203 -9.78 12.22 9.14
C VAL A 203 -10.33 12.77 7.82
N ASP A 204 -9.72 13.80 7.26
CA ASP A 204 -10.28 14.55 6.12
C ASP A 204 -9.71 14.20 4.75
N GLY A 205 -8.83 13.20 4.69
CA GLY A 205 -8.15 12.79 3.48
C GLY A 205 -7.02 13.73 3.06
N VAL A 206 -6.75 14.79 3.83
CA VAL A 206 -5.59 15.68 3.65
C VAL A 206 -4.47 15.27 4.59
N THR A 207 -4.78 15.09 5.88
CA THR A 207 -3.79 14.62 6.86
C THR A 207 -3.99 13.17 7.25
N HIS A 208 -5.23 12.75 7.53
CA HIS A 208 -5.52 11.37 7.90
C HIS A 208 -6.73 10.82 7.15
N ALA A 209 -6.81 9.50 7.07
CA ALA A 209 -7.98 8.75 6.63
C ALA A 209 -8.18 7.52 7.52
N ILE A 210 -9.35 6.87 7.45
CA ILE A 210 -9.52 5.53 8.02
C ILE A 210 -9.39 4.54 6.87
N TRP A 211 -8.53 3.55 7.03
CA TRP A 211 -8.20 2.56 6.04
C TRP A 211 -8.66 1.17 6.48
N TRP A 212 -9.14 0.39 5.53
CA TRP A 212 -9.52 -1.00 5.74
C TRP A 212 -9.26 -1.82 4.47
N ALA A 213 -8.88 -3.08 4.63
CA ALA A 213 -8.79 -4.00 3.52
C ALA A 213 -9.17 -5.44 3.88
N ASP A 214 -9.59 -6.18 2.86
CA ASP A 214 -9.67 -7.63 2.87
C ASP A 214 -8.91 -8.25 1.68
N ALA A 215 -9.22 -9.52 1.37
CA ALA A 215 -8.58 -10.23 0.26
C ALA A 215 -8.92 -9.66 -1.13
N GLY A 216 -10.08 -8.99 -1.30
CA GLY A 216 -10.59 -8.55 -2.60
C GLY A 216 -10.78 -7.06 -2.76
N SER A 217 -10.82 -6.31 -1.65
CA SER A 217 -11.15 -4.89 -1.63
C SER A 217 -10.27 -4.11 -0.67
N GLU A 218 -10.08 -2.85 -1.01
CA GLU A 218 -9.43 -1.86 -0.18
C GLU A 218 -10.32 -0.62 -0.12
N LEU A 219 -10.59 -0.15 1.09
CA LEU A 219 -11.50 0.93 1.38
C LEU A 219 -10.78 2.03 2.17
N VAL A 220 -11.06 3.26 1.80
CA VAL A 220 -10.62 4.45 2.52
C VAL A 220 -11.83 5.29 2.86
N PHE A 221 -12.04 5.56 4.13
CA PHE A 221 -13.09 6.44 4.64
C PHE A 221 -12.51 7.82 4.95
N ILE A 222 -13.20 8.84 4.46
CA ILE A 222 -12.83 10.24 4.60
C ILE A 222 -14.02 11.01 5.15
N LEU A 223 -13.79 11.88 6.13
CA LEU A 223 -14.74 12.85 6.65
C LEU A 223 -14.42 14.23 6.07
N PRO A 224 -15.12 14.66 5.01
CA PRO A 224 -14.75 15.88 4.31
C PRO A 224 -14.85 17.12 5.21
N THR A 225 -13.87 18.00 5.07
CA THR A 225 -13.83 19.33 5.69
C THR A 225 -13.82 20.40 4.60
N GLU A 226 -13.99 21.67 4.96
CA GLU A 226 -13.80 22.75 3.97
C GLU A 226 -12.40 22.74 3.35
N ARG A 227 -11.36 22.46 4.14
CA ARG A 227 -9.98 22.44 3.63
C ARG A 227 -9.75 21.29 2.66
N SER A 228 -10.34 20.11 2.92
CA SER A 228 -10.21 18.99 1.99
C SER A 228 -10.97 19.21 0.69
N LEU A 229 -12.12 19.90 0.74
CA LEU A 229 -12.83 20.33 -0.47
C LEU A 229 -12.00 21.31 -1.33
N ARG A 230 -11.26 22.22 -0.69
CA ARG A 230 -10.36 23.15 -1.40
C ARG A 230 -9.19 22.41 -2.03
N ALA A 231 -8.57 21.50 -1.29
CA ALA A 231 -7.48 20.65 -1.78
C ALA A 231 -7.93 19.83 -3.01
N PHE A 232 -9.09 19.15 -2.91
CA PHE A 232 -9.65 18.37 -4.00
C PHE A 232 -9.93 19.21 -5.27
N LYS A 233 -10.44 20.44 -5.11
CA LYS A 233 -10.67 21.36 -6.24
C LYS A 233 -9.37 21.82 -6.88
N GLN A 234 -8.33 22.02 -6.10
CA GLN A 234 -7.01 22.40 -6.60
C GLN A 234 -6.37 21.25 -7.41
N ASP A 235 -6.52 20.01 -6.95
CA ASP A 235 -6.02 18.83 -7.67
C ASP A 235 -6.72 18.62 -9.02
N LEU A 236 -8.04 18.86 -9.08
CA LEU A 236 -8.79 18.85 -10.34
C LEU A 236 -8.37 19.96 -11.30
N ALA A 237 -7.95 21.11 -10.79
CA ALA A 237 -7.47 22.25 -11.58
C ALA A 237 -6.01 22.09 -12.02
N SER A 238 -5.26 21.12 -11.46
CA SER A 238 -3.87 20.88 -11.80
C SER A 238 -3.74 20.10 -13.12
N PRO A 239 -2.98 20.60 -14.11
CA PRO A 239 -2.76 19.91 -15.39
C PRO A 239 -2.16 18.50 -15.25
N ALA A 240 -1.49 18.22 -14.13
CA ALA A 240 -0.87 16.94 -13.85
C ALA A 240 -1.87 15.78 -13.66
N ALA A 241 -3.06 16.05 -13.12
CA ALA A 241 -4.12 15.04 -12.97
C ALA A 241 -4.86 14.78 -14.31
N SER A 242 -4.93 15.80 -15.18
CA SER A 242 -5.54 15.69 -16.51
C SER A 242 -4.69 14.87 -17.49
N SER A 243 -3.38 14.82 -17.31
CA SER A 243 -2.46 14.12 -18.23
C SER A 243 -2.50 12.59 -18.11
N ARG A 244 -3.03 12.04 -17.00
CA ARG A 244 -3.14 10.59 -16.80
C ARG A 244 -4.50 10.02 -17.20
N ARG A 245 -5.47 10.87 -17.53
CA ARG A 245 -6.80 10.46 -18.05
C ARG A 245 -6.74 10.20 -19.55
N GLY A 246 -5.78 9.38 -19.98
CA GLY A 246 -5.68 8.90 -21.35
C GLY A 246 -6.76 7.86 -21.63
N SER A 247 -7.83 8.28 -22.29
CA SER A 247 -8.68 7.48 -23.19
C SER A 247 -8.85 5.98 -22.89
N SER A 248 -9.70 5.64 -21.91
CA SER A 248 -10.38 4.34 -21.91
C SER A 248 -11.88 4.54 -22.08
N LYS A 249 -12.37 4.44 -23.32
CA LYS A 249 -13.79 4.17 -23.56
C LYS A 249 -14.07 2.74 -23.09
N THR A 250 -14.61 2.60 -21.89
CA THR A 250 -15.35 1.39 -21.48
C THR A 250 -16.80 1.81 -21.24
N PRO A 251 -17.79 1.09 -21.78
CA PRO A 251 -19.18 1.45 -21.58
C PRO A 251 -19.59 1.05 -20.17
N SER A 252 -19.99 2.03 -19.36
CA SER A 252 -20.56 1.81 -18.04
C SER A 252 -21.86 1.01 -18.17
N ALA A 253 -21.93 -0.11 -17.47
CA ALA A 253 -23.13 -0.92 -17.34
C ALA A 253 -24.21 -0.17 -16.54
N MET A 254 -25.25 0.26 -17.25
CA MET A 254 -26.68 0.20 -16.90
C MET A 254 -27.06 0.48 -15.43
N SER A 255 -27.39 1.74 -15.12
CA SER A 255 -28.41 2.03 -14.11
C SER A 255 -29.79 1.81 -14.74
N MET A 256 -30.52 0.82 -14.23
CA MET A 256 -31.93 0.59 -14.55
C MET A 256 -32.82 1.43 -13.62
N THR A 257 -33.58 2.35 -14.18
CA THR A 257 -34.76 2.95 -13.54
C THR A 257 -35.90 3.06 -14.55
N SER A 258 -36.92 2.23 -14.32
CA SER A 258 -38.37 2.32 -14.62
C SER A 258 -38.91 3.00 -15.90
N GLU A 259 -39.58 2.15 -16.70
CA GLU A 259 -40.91 2.29 -17.31
C GLU A 259 -41.38 3.64 -17.90
N ASP A 260 -41.66 3.65 -19.22
CA ASP A 260 -43.03 3.90 -19.70
C ASP A 260 -43.24 3.45 -21.16
N MET A 261 -44.43 2.89 -21.41
CA MET A 261 -44.89 2.32 -22.68
C MET A 261 -45.52 3.35 -23.63
N LYS A 262 -45.10 3.33 -24.90
CA LYS A 262 -45.90 3.61 -26.12
C LYS A 262 -44.93 3.55 -27.31
N GLY A 263 -45.06 2.67 -28.29
CA GLY A 263 -46.21 2.49 -29.16
C GLY A 263 -45.85 3.03 -30.55
N ASP A 264 -45.81 2.13 -31.54
CA ASP A 264 -45.87 2.34 -33.00
C ASP A 264 -44.55 2.46 -33.81
N THR A 265 -44.14 1.33 -34.40
CA THR A 265 -43.64 1.21 -35.79
C THR A 265 -44.86 1.02 -36.73
N PRO A 266 -44.82 1.30 -38.07
CA PRO A 266 -43.84 0.82 -39.06
C PRO A 266 -43.47 1.91 -40.11
N LEU A 267 -42.65 1.78 -41.16
CA LEU A 267 -42.44 0.74 -42.19
C LEU A 267 -41.29 1.20 -43.15
N SER A 268 -40.71 0.25 -43.90
CA SER A 268 -40.08 0.39 -45.25
C SER A 268 -38.66 1.01 -45.33
N SER A 269 -37.72 0.61 -46.20
CA SER A 269 -37.40 -0.55 -47.07
C SER A 269 -36.22 -0.07 -47.94
N ASP A 270 -35.19 -0.92 -48.14
CA ASP A 270 -34.22 -0.96 -49.27
C ASP A 270 -33.37 0.32 -49.58
N VAL A 271 -32.08 0.26 -49.92
CA VAL A 271 -31.55 -0.27 -51.19
C VAL A 271 -30.02 -0.43 -51.09
N PHE A 272 -29.51 -1.57 -51.58
CA PHE A 272 -28.12 -1.86 -51.92
C PHE A 272 -27.60 -0.99 -53.08
N HIS A 273 -26.34 -0.57 -53.04
CA HIS A 273 -25.57 -0.32 -54.28
C HIS A 273 -24.17 -0.95 -54.24
N GLU A 274 -23.98 -1.84 -55.20
CA GLU A 274 -22.76 -2.54 -55.60
C GLU A 274 -22.01 -1.69 -56.64
N GLY A 275 -20.68 -1.75 -56.67
CA GLY A 275 -19.86 -0.90 -57.55
C GLY A 275 -18.44 -1.41 -57.82
N ALA A 276 -18.36 -2.55 -58.52
CA ALA A 276 -17.40 -2.96 -59.56
C ALA A 276 -15.86 -2.77 -59.42
N ARG A 277 -15.18 -3.91 -59.59
CA ARG A 277 -13.77 -4.10 -60.01
C ARG A 277 -13.55 -3.82 -61.52
N LYS A 278 -12.36 -3.32 -61.88
CA LYS A 278 -11.49 -3.72 -63.04
C LYS A 278 -10.13 -2.99 -62.92
N LYS A 279 -8.97 -3.66 -62.80
CA LYS A 279 -8.03 -4.14 -63.87
C LYS A 279 -7.71 -3.02 -64.88
N THR A 280 -6.47 -2.66 -65.26
CA THR A 280 -5.20 -3.40 -65.43
C THR A 280 -4.05 -2.45 -65.85
N SER A 281 -2.81 -2.87 -65.61
CA SER A 281 -1.59 -2.72 -66.46
C SER A 281 -0.92 -1.35 -66.65
N ALA A 282 0.30 -1.20 -66.11
CA ALA A 282 1.57 -1.34 -66.85
C ALA A 282 2.70 -1.64 -65.85
#